data_AF-A0AB73G3V8-F1
#
_entry.id   AF-A0AB73G3V8-F1
#
_cell.length_a   1.000
_cell.length_b   1.000
_cell.length_c   1.000
_cell.angle_alpha   90.00
_cell.angle_beta   90.00
_cell.angle_gamma   90.00
#
_symmetry.space_group_name_H-M   'P 1'
#
loop_
_entity.id
_entity.type
_entity.pdbx_description
1 polymer ?
#
loop_
_entity_poly.entity_id
_entity_poly.type
_entity_poly.pdbx_seq_one_letter_code
_entity_poly.pdbx_strand_id
1 'polypeptide(L)'
;MPRIDWFPKTLFGRTLLFVALVVASGALALAAIARYYAGVAAERAYDQLLAGAAIQVAENLYVQGGVLALNPPVAALSTLSRYDLVYYKVVDSRGVVVAGYNDLASPATLAAARQGPAFANGAYQRQRIRMATIARYMPEERTPGWALVTVAQTTNARQQLTNDMSFKVWTLILLMSVLAIGASGLAIRRGLRPLVQIETIIAARDPADLRPVAVDTPSEIDAIIGAINGLMRRLAERIAAMQRFIADAAHQMRTPLARLDAQIELLGSEADPARHAARLDALRATCADVGRLTGQLLNHAMVIHRTEVVPLQPVELVGIAKEVLGRTIPLADARDVAVAFDSDAPHAWIDGDAISLQEALSNVLHNALLHGHADDIAVSVATAGDAVTLTVTDNGRGIPREHWDAALRPFVRIAPDGSERRTGSGLGLAIVQEVMKAHGGSVGFAFPPEGGFAVVLTFPRAQRVAGQPDPAMTRDRPTA
;
A
#
# COMPACT_ATOMS: atom_id res chain seq x y z
N MET A 1 20.53 -9.77 -21.52
CA MET A 1 20.94 -10.56 -20.33
C MET A 1 19.68 -11.04 -19.63
N PRO A 2 19.47 -12.35 -19.46
CA PRO A 2 18.34 -12.86 -18.70
C PRO A 2 18.50 -12.49 -17.22
N ARG A 3 17.53 -11.78 -16.64
CA ARG A 3 17.45 -11.58 -15.18
C ARG A 3 17.23 -12.95 -14.55
N ILE A 4 18.26 -13.47 -13.89
CA ILE A 4 18.14 -14.64 -13.04
C ILE A 4 17.35 -14.19 -11.82
N ASP A 5 16.05 -14.46 -11.80
CA ASP A 5 15.19 -14.19 -10.65
C ASP A 5 15.50 -15.22 -9.56
N TRP A 6 16.47 -14.91 -8.71
CA TRP A 6 16.83 -15.71 -7.53
C TRP A 6 15.69 -15.86 -6.51
N PHE A 7 14.63 -15.06 -6.66
CA PHE A 7 13.48 -15.08 -5.77
C PHE A 7 12.31 -15.83 -6.39
N PRO A 8 11.69 -16.78 -5.67
CA PRO A 8 10.47 -17.42 -6.12
C PRO A 8 9.36 -16.38 -6.32
N LYS A 9 8.52 -16.57 -7.34
CA LYS A 9 7.45 -15.63 -7.70
C LYS A 9 6.34 -15.55 -6.65
N THR A 10 6.18 -16.58 -5.81
CA THR A 10 5.12 -16.65 -4.81
C THR A 10 5.53 -15.99 -3.49
N LEU A 11 4.59 -15.30 -2.83
CA LEU A 11 4.82 -14.70 -1.52
C LEU A 11 5.23 -15.75 -0.47
N PHE A 12 4.65 -16.95 -0.56
CA PHE A 12 5.06 -18.12 0.21
C PHE A 12 6.54 -18.47 0.00
N GLY A 13 7.00 -18.56 -1.25
CA GLY A 13 8.39 -18.90 -1.53
C GLY A 13 9.36 -17.84 -1.03
N ARG A 14 9.02 -16.54 -1.18
CA ARG A 14 9.91 -15.44 -0.77
C ARG A 14 10.06 -15.38 0.74
N THR A 15 8.95 -15.51 1.46
CA THR A 15 8.95 -15.52 2.93
C THR A 15 9.65 -16.77 3.48
N LEU A 16 9.40 -17.95 2.89
CA LEU A 16 10.09 -19.17 3.30
C LEU A 16 11.60 -19.12 3.02
N LEU A 17 12.02 -18.58 1.87
CA LEU A 17 13.43 -18.40 1.54
C LEU A 17 14.11 -17.45 2.53
N PHE A 18 13.46 -16.33 2.88
CA PHE A 18 13.97 -15.40 3.86
C PHE A 18 14.14 -16.06 5.24
N VAL A 19 13.13 -16.79 5.71
CA VAL A 19 13.22 -17.55 6.97
C VAL A 19 14.33 -18.59 6.90
N ALA A 20 14.46 -19.33 5.80
CA ALA A 20 15.52 -20.31 5.62
C ALA A 20 16.91 -19.67 5.67
N LEU A 21 17.10 -18.49 5.07
CA LEU A 21 18.35 -17.75 5.13
C LEU A 21 18.68 -17.26 6.56
N VAL A 22 17.69 -16.77 7.30
CA VAL A 22 17.85 -16.35 8.71
C VAL A 22 18.18 -17.55 9.60
N VAL A 23 17.48 -18.67 9.43
CA VAL A 23 17.76 -19.91 10.18
C VAL A 23 19.14 -20.44 9.83
N ALA A 24 19.53 -20.45 8.55
CA ALA A 24 20.84 -20.92 8.11
C ALA A 24 21.98 -20.04 8.63
N SER A 25 21.83 -18.71 8.60
CA SER A 25 22.86 -17.80 9.12
C SER A 25 23.00 -17.92 10.64
N GLY A 26 21.88 -18.03 11.38
CA GLY A 26 21.86 -18.29 12.81
C GLY A 26 22.50 -19.64 13.18
N ALA A 27 22.17 -20.70 12.42
CA ALA A 27 22.75 -22.03 12.60
C ALA A 27 24.28 -22.02 12.39
N LEU A 28 24.76 -21.34 11.35
CA LEU A 28 26.20 -21.19 11.08
C LEU A 28 26.91 -20.41 12.19
N ALA A 29 26.33 -19.30 12.66
CA ALA A 29 26.88 -18.51 13.75
C ALA A 29 26.97 -19.33 15.06
N LEU A 30 25.89 -20.05 15.41
CA LEU A 30 25.85 -20.89 16.60
C LEU A 30 26.88 -22.03 16.52
N ALA A 31 27.00 -22.68 15.36
CA ALA A 31 27.97 -23.74 15.14
C ALA A 31 29.42 -23.23 15.24
N ALA A 32 29.71 -22.03 14.72
CA ALA A 32 31.01 -21.40 14.83
C ALA A 32 31.36 -21.05 16.29
N ILE A 33 30.40 -20.48 17.03
CA ILE A 33 30.54 -20.16 18.46
C ILE A 33 30.77 -21.44 19.28
N ALA A 34 29.96 -22.47 19.07
CA ALA A 34 30.09 -23.75 19.78
C ALA A 34 31.47 -24.38 19.54
N ARG A 35 31.97 -24.35 18.30
CA ARG A 35 33.31 -24.85 17.96
C ARG A 35 34.42 -24.04 18.62
N TYR A 36 34.27 -22.72 18.67
CA TYR A 36 35.22 -21.84 19.36
C TYR A 36 35.30 -22.14 20.86
N TYR A 37 34.15 -22.18 21.55
CA TYR A 37 34.09 -22.47 22.99
C TYR A 37 34.59 -23.87 23.32
N ALA A 38 34.24 -24.88 22.51
CA ALA A 38 34.77 -26.24 22.68
C ALA A 38 36.31 -26.26 22.57
N GLY A 39 36.88 -25.51 21.62
CA GLY A 39 38.33 -25.39 21.45
C GLY A 39 39.03 -24.76 22.67
N VAL A 40 38.47 -23.66 23.19
CA VAL A 40 38.99 -22.95 24.37
C VAL A 40 38.85 -23.78 25.65
N ALA A 41 37.69 -24.42 25.85
CA ALA A 41 37.44 -25.29 27.00
C ALA A 41 38.40 -26.49 27.00
N ALA A 42 38.60 -27.12 25.83
CA ALA A 42 39.58 -28.17 25.67
C ALA A 42 41.00 -27.68 25.99
N GLU A 43 41.42 -26.50 25.51
CA GLU A 43 42.77 -25.98 25.79
C GLU A 43 43.04 -25.83 27.28
N ARG A 44 42.10 -25.23 28.02
CA ARG A 44 42.24 -25.02 29.46
C ARG A 44 42.30 -26.34 30.24
N ALA A 45 41.45 -27.30 29.88
CA ALA A 45 41.44 -28.61 30.51
C ALA A 45 42.76 -29.37 30.29
N TYR A 46 43.30 -29.32 29.06
CA TYR A 46 44.59 -29.95 28.74
C TYR A 46 45.75 -29.25 29.44
N ASP A 47 45.81 -27.91 29.44
CA ASP A 47 46.86 -27.16 30.12
C ASP A 47 46.87 -27.45 31.64
N GLN A 48 45.70 -27.60 32.28
CA GLN A 48 45.62 -28.02 33.69
C GLN A 48 46.18 -29.42 33.93
N LEU A 49 45.87 -30.39 33.07
CA LEU A 49 46.40 -31.75 33.16
C LEU A 49 47.93 -31.79 32.95
N LEU A 50 48.43 -31.06 31.95
CA LEU A 50 49.87 -30.93 31.66
C LEU A 50 50.63 -30.25 32.81
N ALA A 51 50.07 -29.20 33.39
CA ALA A 51 50.65 -28.55 34.57
C ALA A 51 50.72 -29.49 35.78
N GLY A 52 49.64 -30.23 36.07
CA GLY A 52 49.61 -31.20 37.16
C GLY A 52 50.68 -32.28 37.00
N ALA A 53 50.83 -32.82 35.79
CA ALA A 53 51.88 -33.80 35.51
C ALA A 53 53.30 -33.21 35.58
N ALA A 54 53.51 -31.99 35.09
CA ALA A 54 54.80 -31.31 35.18
C ALA A 54 55.20 -31.05 36.64
N ILE A 55 54.26 -30.63 37.48
CA ILE A 55 54.46 -30.46 38.93
C ILE A 55 54.80 -31.82 39.57
N GLN A 56 54.06 -32.87 39.26
CA GLN A 56 54.29 -34.19 39.85
C GLN A 56 55.64 -34.80 39.42
N VAL A 57 56.05 -34.63 38.15
CA VAL A 57 57.39 -35.04 37.69
C VAL A 57 58.46 -34.20 38.41
N ALA A 58 58.23 -32.90 38.57
CA ALA A 58 59.14 -32.04 39.30
C ALA A 58 59.27 -32.47 40.77
N GLU A 59 58.18 -32.79 41.47
CA GLU A 59 58.15 -33.22 42.87
C GLU A 59 58.89 -34.54 43.14
N ASN A 60 58.91 -35.45 42.17
CA ASN A 60 59.59 -36.75 42.27
C ASN A 60 61.06 -36.73 41.85
N LEU A 61 61.63 -35.55 41.61
CA LEU A 61 63.07 -35.39 41.49
C LEU A 61 63.72 -35.50 42.87
N TYR A 62 64.80 -36.28 42.94
CA TYR A 62 65.62 -36.46 44.13
C TYR A 62 67.09 -36.41 43.75
N VAL A 63 67.96 -36.20 44.72
CA VAL A 63 69.42 -36.18 44.52
C VAL A 63 70.00 -37.42 45.18
N GLN A 64 70.75 -38.23 44.42
CA GLN A 64 71.43 -39.42 44.95
C GLN A 64 72.90 -39.35 44.56
N GLY A 65 73.79 -39.20 45.55
CA GLY A 65 75.24 -39.15 45.32
C GLY A 65 75.75 -37.90 44.58
N GLY A 66 75.05 -36.77 44.67
CA GLY A 66 75.42 -35.53 43.96
C GLY A 66 75.02 -35.50 42.48
N VAL A 67 74.17 -36.44 42.06
CA VAL A 67 73.57 -36.48 40.72
C VAL A 67 72.05 -36.40 40.88
N LEU A 68 71.43 -35.49 40.14
CA LEU A 68 69.98 -35.40 40.06
C LEU A 68 69.43 -36.70 39.45
N ALA A 69 68.42 -37.28 40.07
CA ALA A 69 67.74 -38.48 39.59
C ALA A 69 66.22 -38.25 39.61
N LEU A 70 65.50 -38.95 38.74
CA LEU A 70 64.05 -38.88 38.65
C LEU A 70 63.48 -40.25 39.02
N ASN A 71 62.50 -40.27 39.94
CA ASN A 71 61.64 -41.44 40.09
C ASN A 71 60.41 -41.19 39.21
N PRO A 72 60.27 -41.83 38.04
CA PRO A 72 59.19 -41.50 37.12
C PRO A 72 57.83 -41.78 37.78
N PRO A 73 56.96 -40.77 37.95
CA PRO A 73 55.65 -40.98 38.54
C PRO A 73 54.74 -41.67 37.52
N VAL A 74 54.77 -43.01 37.49
CA VAL A 74 54.03 -43.84 36.54
C VAL A 74 52.51 -43.55 36.58
N ALA A 75 51.96 -43.17 37.73
CA ALA A 75 50.55 -42.78 37.87
C ALA A 75 50.21 -41.44 37.18
N ALA A 76 51.11 -40.45 37.24
CA ALA A 76 50.93 -39.15 36.59
C ALA A 76 50.98 -39.28 35.07
N LEU A 77 52.00 -40.01 34.60
CA LEU A 77 52.28 -40.21 33.19
C LEU A 77 51.25 -41.14 32.54
N SER A 78 50.73 -42.15 33.27
CA SER A 78 49.70 -43.06 32.73
C SER A 78 48.33 -42.40 32.56
N THR A 79 48.00 -41.40 33.41
CA THR A 79 46.77 -40.61 33.25
C THR A 79 46.82 -39.76 31.98
N LEU A 80 47.99 -39.19 31.67
CA LEU A 80 48.21 -38.46 30.42
C LEU A 80 48.35 -39.38 29.19
N SER A 81 48.88 -40.59 29.38
CA SER A 81 49.14 -41.53 28.28
C SER A 81 47.92 -42.34 27.85
N ARG A 82 46.75 -42.14 28.48
CA ARG A 82 45.54 -42.93 28.22
C ARG A 82 45.06 -42.80 26.76
N TYR A 83 45.33 -41.65 26.12
CA TYR A 83 44.90 -41.37 24.74
C TYR A 83 45.95 -40.67 23.86
N ASP A 84 47.05 -40.15 24.43
CA ASP A 84 48.08 -39.40 23.71
C ASP A 84 49.49 -39.86 24.14
N LEU A 85 50.51 -39.61 23.33
CA LEU A 85 51.90 -39.90 23.68
C LEU A 85 52.43 -38.78 24.59
N VAL A 86 53.16 -39.18 25.65
CA VAL A 86 53.73 -38.25 26.63
C VAL A 86 55.24 -38.32 26.56
N TYR A 87 55.87 -37.15 26.35
CA TYR A 87 57.31 -36.98 26.38
C TYR A 87 57.69 -36.10 27.56
N TYR A 88 58.87 -36.29 28.13
CA TYR A 88 59.36 -35.41 29.18
C TYR A 88 60.86 -35.19 29.04
N LYS A 89 61.36 -34.08 29.59
CA LYS A 89 62.77 -33.70 29.62
C LYS A 89 63.06 -32.98 30.92
N VAL A 90 64.07 -33.43 31.65
CA VAL A 90 64.55 -32.81 32.88
C VAL A 90 65.97 -32.31 32.65
N VAL A 91 66.20 -31.03 32.92
CA VAL A 91 67.50 -30.36 32.74
C VAL A 91 67.98 -29.83 34.09
N ASP A 92 69.21 -30.16 34.47
CA ASP A 92 69.88 -29.64 35.67
C ASP A 92 70.26 -28.15 35.49
N SER A 93 70.63 -27.50 36.59
CA SER A 93 71.17 -26.13 36.69
C SER A 93 72.32 -25.83 35.72
N ARG A 94 73.07 -26.86 35.29
CA ARG A 94 74.19 -26.79 34.33
C ARG A 94 73.76 -26.94 32.86
N GLY A 95 72.47 -27.08 32.58
CA GLY A 95 71.95 -27.30 31.23
C GLY A 95 72.06 -28.74 30.71
N VAL A 96 72.49 -29.69 31.56
CA VAL A 96 72.61 -31.11 31.22
C VAL A 96 71.27 -31.81 31.38
N VAL A 97 70.87 -32.62 30.40
CA VAL A 97 69.67 -33.44 30.49
C VAL A 97 69.92 -34.62 31.42
N VAL A 98 69.10 -34.70 32.46
CA VAL A 98 69.20 -35.70 33.53
C VAL A 98 68.28 -36.88 33.28
N ALA A 99 67.08 -36.62 32.77
CA ALA A 99 66.09 -37.66 32.49
C ALA A 99 65.20 -37.27 31.31
N GLY A 100 64.78 -38.27 30.54
CA GLY A 100 63.85 -38.09 29.42
C GLY A 100 64.52 -37.85 28.06
N TYR A 101 63.81 -37.18 27.16
CA TYR A 101 64.15 -37.02 25.75
C TYR A 101 65.02 -35.77 25.54
N ASN A 102 66.29 -35.94 25.16
CA ASN A 102 67.24 -34.83 25.01
C ASN A 102 66.90 -33.89 23.83
N ASP A 103 66.37 -34.46 22.74
CA ASP A 103 65.98 -33.76 21.52
C ASP A 103 64.65 -33.00 21.64
N LEU A 104 63.94 -33.11 22.78
CA LEU A 104 62.76 -32.31 23.07
C LEU A 104 63.17 -30.86 23.35
N ALA A 105 62.57 -29.91 22.65
CA ALA A 105 62.82 -28.49 22.87
C ALA A 105 62.25 -28.03 24.21
N SER A 106 62.98 -27.16 24.92
CA SER A 106 62.51 -26.48 26.14
C SER A 106 62.31 -25.00 25.82
N PRO A 107 61.12 -24.60 25.35
CA PRO A 107 60.90 -23.25 24.82
C PRO A 107 60.77 -22.17 25.91
N ALA A 108 60.50 -22.55 27.17
CA ALA A 108 60.34 -21.60 28.25
C ALA A 108 61.69 -21.20 28.87
N THR A 109 61.89 -19.90 29.09
CA THR A 109 63.05 -19.40 29.83
C THR A 109 62.93 -19.76 31.31
N LEU A 110 64.09 -19.89 31.97
CA LEU A 110 64.15 -20.17 33.41
C LEU A 110 63.36 -19.14 34.24
N ALA A 111 63.33 -17.88 33.80
CA ALA A 111 62.56 -16.83 34.46
C ALA A 111 61.04 -17.07 34.41
N ALA A 112 60.51 -17.50 33.27
CA ALA A 112 59.09 -17.81 33.11
C ALA A 112 58.69 -19.06 33.91
N ALA A 113 59.53 -20.11 33.84
CA ALA A 113 59.29 -21.38 34.51
C ALA A 113 59.35 -21.29 36.06
N ARG A 114 59.97 -20.24 36.61
CA ARG A 114 60.01 -19.94 38.06
C ARG A 114 58.69 -19.36 38.59
N GLN A 115 57.93 -18.68 37.74
CA GLN A 115 56.67 -18.03 38.14
C GLN A 115 55.49 -19.02 38.14
N GLY A 116 55.63 -20.15 37.44
CA GLY A 116 54.64 -21.20 37.35
C GLY A 116 54.83 -22.05 36.09
N PRO A 117 53.93 -23.00 35.80
CA PRO A 117 53.95 -23.79 34.58
C PRO A 117 53.79 -22.87 33.34
N ALA A 118 54.82 -22.85 32.49
CA ALA A 118 54.82 -22.11 31.24
C ALA A 118 54.41 -23.04 30.08
N PHE A 119 53.41 -22.66 29.30
CA PHE A 119 52.88 -23.48 28.22
C PHE A 119 53.40 -23.05 26.85
N ALA A 120 53.70 -24.00 25.98
CA ALA A 120 54.15 -23.74 24.62
C ALA A 120 53.64 -24.78 23.62
N ASN A 121 53.34 -24.35 22.41
CA ASN A 121 53.05 -25.25 21.29
C ASN A 121 54.34 -25.57 20.55
N GLY A 122 54.51 -26.82 20.12
CA GLY A 122 55.65 -27.24 19.32
C GLY A 122 55.33 -28.40 18.41
N ALA A 123 56.37 -28.90 17.75
CA ALA A 123 56.32 -30.12 16.99
C ALA A 123 57.47 -31.03 17.42
N TYR A 124 57.16 -32.31 17.64
CA TYR A 124 58.15 -33.33 17.98
C TYR A 124 57.81 -34.61 17.21
N GLN A 125 58.81 -35.20 16.55
CA GLN A 125 58.63 -36.37 15.69
C GLN A 125 57.48 -36.25 14.67
N ARG A 126 57.36 -35.09 13.98
CA ARG A 126 56.29 -34.74 13.02
C ARG A 126 54.87 -34.68 13.60
N GLN A 127 54.72 -34.76 14.92
CA GLN A 127 53.43 -34.59 15.59
C GLN A 127 53.38 -33.24 16.29
N ARG A 128 52.19 -32.64 16.33
CA ARG A 128 51.96 -31.41 17.09
C ARG A 128 51.85 -31.76 18.57
N ILE A 129 52.63 -31.05 19.39
CA ILE A 129 52.69 -31.28 20.84
C ILE A 129 52.38 -29.98 21.59
N ARG A 130 51.75 -30.13 22.75
CA ARG A 130 51.61 -29.08 23.76
C ARG A 130 52.56 -29.39 24.89
N MET A 131 53.35 -28.41 25.32
CA MET A 131 54.38 -28.53 26.34
C MET A 131 54.04 -27.66 27.55
N ALA A 132 54.36 -28.14 28.74
CA ALA A 132 54.38 -27.38 29.98
C ALA A 132 55.77 -27.49 30.63
N THR A 133 56.38 -26.35 30.94
CA THR A 133 57.71 -26.26 31.56
C THR A 133 57.62 -25.60 32.93
N ILE A 134 58.18 -26.22 33.96
CA ILE A 134 58.25 -25.68 35.34
C ILE A 134 59.68 -25.77 35.87
N ALA A 135 60.09 -24.81 36.69
CA ALA A 135 61.37 -24.81 37.37
C ALA A 135 61.18 -25.24 38.84
N ARG A 136 61.99 -26.19 39.29
CA ARG A 136 62.04 -26.59 40.71
C ARG A 136 63.40 -26.26 41.29
N TYR A 137 63.41 -25.58 42.43
CA TYR A 137 64.64 -25.31 43.16
C TYR A 137 65.11 -26.58 43.88
N MET A 138 66.38 -26.93 43.68
CA MET A 138 67.04 -28.05 44.35
C MET A 138 68.06 -27.49 45.35
N PRO A 139 67.80 -27.62 46.66
CA PRO A 139 68.78 -27.28 47.68
C PRO A 139 69.83 -28.40 47.75
N GLU A 140 70.99 -28.20 47.12
CA GLU A 140 72.11 -29.14 47.12
C GLU A 140 73.36 -28.49 47.74
N GLU A 141 74.19 -29.28 48.44
CA GLU A 141 75.41 -28.82 49.12
C GLU A 141 76.55 -28.41 48.17
N ARG A 142 76.55 -28.88 46.90
CA ARG A 142 77.62 -28.59 45.91
C ARG A 142 77.20 -27.69 44.74
N THR A 143 75.95 -27.76 44.28
CA THR A 143 75.44 -26.93 43.18
C THR A 143 73.97 -26.55 43.40
N PRO A 144 73.67 -25.56 44.26
CA PRO A 144 72.30 -25.08 44.42
C PRO A 144 71.81 -24.49 43.09
N GLY A 145 70.67 -24.98 42.61
CA GLY A 145 70.24 -24.62 41.27
C GLY A 145 68.79 -24.98 40.96
N TRP A 146 68.31 -24.45 39.85
CA TRP A 146 66.96 -24.70 39.37
C TRP A 146 66.99 -25.78 38.31
N ALA A 147 66.26 -26.87 38.53
CA ALA A 147 66.01 -27.88 37.51
C ALA A 147 64.80 -27.49 36.67
N LEU A 148 64.90 -27.60 35.35
CA LEU A 148 63.81 -27.36 34.41
C LEU A 148 63.17 -28.69 34.02
N VAL A 149 61.88 -28.83 34.30
CA VAL A 149 61.08 -29.99 33.91
C VAL A 149 60.13 -29.58 32.81
N THR A 150 60.27 -30.20 31.63
CA THR A 150 59.37 -30.02 30.49
C THR A 150 58.59 -31.31 30.27
N VAL A 151 57.27 -31.24 30.26
CA VAL A 151 56.37 -32.34 29.89
C VAL A 151 55.63 -31.95 28.62
N ALA A 152 55.53 -32.86 27.66
CA ALA A 152 54.88 -32.66 26.38
C ALA A 152 53.85 -33.77 26.11
N GLN A 153 52.71 -33.40 25.53
CA GLN A 153 51.67 -34.34 25.11
C GLN A 153 51.28 -34.09 23.65
N THR A 154 51.00 -35.16 22.89
CA THR A 154 50.45 -35.04 21.53
C THR A 154 49.05 -34.44 21.55
N THR A 155 48.64 -33.73 20.50
CA THR A 155 47.31 -33.10 20.43
C THR A 155 46.31 -33.89 19.58
N ASN A 156 46.57 -35.17 19.29
CA ASN A 156 45.81 -35.94 18.31
C ASN A 156 44.46 -36.41 18.87
N ALA A 157 44.43 -36.89 20.11
CA ALA A 157 43.17 -37.27 20.74
C ALA A 157 42.25 -36.06 21.00
N ARG A 158 42.83 -34.87 21.26
CA ARG A 158 42.11 -33.59 21.39
C ARG A 158 41.28 -33.27 20.13
N GLN A 159 41.86 -33.48 18.95
CA GLN A 159 41.19 -33.16 17.69
C GLN A 159 40.04 -34.11 17.40
N GLN A 160 40.19 -35.39 17.73
CA GLN A 160 39.12 -36.38 17.56
C GLN A 160 37.95 -36.11 18.52
N LEU A 161 38.22 -35.86 19.80
CA LEU A 161 37.17 -35.55 20.79
C LEU A 161 36.40 -34.27 20.43
N THR A 162 37.12 -33.23 19.99
CA THR A 162 36.50 -31.96 19.56
C THR A 162 35.64 -32.14 18.31
N ASN A 163 36.07 -32.97 17.36
CA ASN A 163 35.30 -33.28 16.16
C ASN A 163 34.04 -34.09 16.49
N ASP A 164 34.14 -35.06 17.41
CA ASP A 164 33.01 -35.89 17.82
C ASP A 164 31.94 -35.10 18.59
N MET A 165 32.38 -34.21 19.49
CA MET A 165 31.50 -33.24 20.17
C MET A 165 30.88 -32.25 19.18
N SER A 166 31.69 -31.75 18.22
CA SER A 166 31.19 -30.86 17.17
C SER A 166 30.10 -31.56 16.36
N PHE A 167 30.32 -32.81 15.92
CA PHE A 167 29.36 -33.54 15.08
C PHE A 167 27.99 -33.64 15.73
N LYS A 168 27.92 -33.99 17.02
CA LYS A 168 26.65 -34.05 17.79
C LYS A 168 25.93 -32.70 17.82
N VAL A 169 26.68 -31.61 18.03
CA VAL A 169 26.13 -30.25 18.02
C VAL A 169 25.62 -29.88 16.62
N TRP A 170 26.37 -30.20 15.57
CA TRP A 170 25.95 -29.98 14.17
C TRP A 170 24.67 -30.74 13.82
N THR A 171 24.56 -32.01 14.22
CA THR A 171 23.36 -32.81 13.99
C THR A 171 22.13 -32.21 14.68
N LEU A 172 22.29 -31.75 15.93
CA LEU A 172 21.20 -31.11 16.68
C LEU A 172 20.78 -29.78 16.03
N ILE A 173 21.74 -28.93 15.65
CA ILE A 173 21.47 -27.66 14.97
C ILE A 173 20.76 -27.89 13.64
N LEU A 174 21.22 -28.88 12.85
CA LEU A 174 20.61 -29.22 11.57
C LEU A 174 19.16 -29.69 11.77
N LEU A 175 18.93 -30.60 12.73
CA LEU A 175 17.59 -31.11 13.05
C LEU A 175 16.63 -29.97 13.42
N MET A 176 17.06 -29.10 14.35
CA MET A 176 16.27 -27.93 14.77
C MET A 176 16.01 -26.95 13.61
N SER A 177 16.98 -26.77 12.73
CA SER A 177 16.83 -25.89 11.56
C SER A 177 15.80 -26.42 10.57
N VAL A 178 15.83 -27.73 10.27
CA VAL A 178 14.85 -28.37 9.38
C VAL A 178 13.45 -28.28 9.98
N LEU A 179 13.30 -28.55 11.28
CA LEU A 179 12.03 -28.41 11.99
C LEU A 179 11.51 -26.97 11.96
N ALA A 180 12.36 -25.97 12.22
CA ALA A 180 11.98 -24.56 12.18
C ALA A 180 11.52 -24.11 10.80
N ILE A 181 12.23 -24.49 9.73
CA ILE A 181 11.85 -24.17 8.35
C ILE A 181 10.52 -24.86 7.98
N GLY A 182 10.36 -26.14 8.34
CA GLY A 182 9.12 -26.89 8.09
C GLY A 182 7.91 -26.30 8.81
N ALA A 183 8.05 -25.99 10.10
CA ALA A 183 7.01 -25.36 10.91
C ALA A 183 6.64 -23.97 10.38
N SER A 184 7.64 -23.17 9.98
CA SER A 184 7.42 -21.87 9.35
C SER A 184 6.66 -22.00 8.02
N GLY A 185 7.03 -22.98 7.19
CA GLY A 185 6.30 -23.27 5.96
C GLY A 185 4.83 -23.63 6.20
N LEU A 186 4.54 -24.44 7.23
CA LEU A 186 3.17 -24.76 7.60
C LEU A 186 2.40 -23.53 8.11
N ALA A 187 3.03 -22.72 8.96
CA ALA A 187 2.44 -21.50 9.51
C ALA A 187 2.11 -20.48 8.41
N ILE A 188 3.05 -20.22 7.50
CA ILE A 188 2.83 -19.30 6.36
C ILE A 188 1.72 -19.84 5.46
N ARG A 189 1.70 -21.14 5.14
CA ARG A 189 0.61 -21.75 4.35
C ARG A 189 -0.75 -21.57 5.01
N ARG A 190 -0.84 -21.77 6.33
CA ARG A 190 -2.08 -21.56 7.09
C ARG A 190 -2.50 -20.08 7.10
N GLY A 191 -1.55 -19.17 7.30
CA GLY A 191 -1.80 -17.73 7.33
C GLY A 191 -2.22 -17.14 5.98
N LEU A 192 -1.74 -17.71 4.87
CA LEU A 192 -2.12 -17.27 3.52
C LEU A 192 -3.40 -17.94 2.98
N ARG A 193 -3.94 -18.96 3.67
CA ARG A 193 -5.15 -19.67 3.23
C ARG A 193 -6.38 -18.75 3.06
N PRO A 194 -6.65 -17.77 3.94
CA PRO A 194 -7.80 -16.87 3.77
C PRO A 194 -7.73 -16.06 2.47
N LEU A 195 -6.54 -15.67 2.00
CA LEU A 195 -6.40 -14.93 0.74
C LEU A 195 -6.83 -15.76 -0.46
N VAL A 196 -6.49 -17.06 -0.47
CA VAL A 196 -6.93 -17.98 -1.52
C VAL A 196 -8.46 -18.17 -1.47
N GLN A 197 -9.05 -18.19 -0.28
CA GLN A 197 -10.51 -18.26 -0.15
C GLN A 197 -11.18 -17.01 -0.73
N ILE A 198 -10.68 -15.82 -0.41
CA ILE A 198 -11.19 -14.57 -0.97
C ILE A 198 -11.06 -14.55 -2.49
N GLU A 199 -9.90 -14.96 -3.03
CA GLU A 199 -9.69 -15.08 -4.48
C GLU A 199 -10.75 -15.99 -5.11
N THR A 200 -10.99 -17.18 -4.54
CA THR A 200 -12.01 -18.10 -5.08
C THR A 200 -13.42 -17.54 -4.99
N ILE A 201 -13.76 -16.82 -3.92
CA ILE A 201 -15.08 -16.19 -3.74
C ILE A 201 -15.28 -15.10 -4.80
N ILE A 202 -14.27 -14.27 -5.03
CA ILE A 202 -14.34 -13.18 -6.01
C ILE A 202 -14.35 -13.74 -7.44
N ALA A 203 -13.51 -14.74 -7.74
CA ALA A 203 -13.39 -15.32 -9.07
C ALA A 203 -14.60 -16.16 -9.50
N ALA A 204 -15.26 -16.82 -8.54
CA ALA A 204 -16.47 -17.60 -8.80
C ALA A 204 -17.74 -16.72 -8.85
N ARG A 205 -17.61 -15.41 -8.60
CA ARG A 205 -18.76 -14.52 -8.49
C ARG A 205 -19.25 -14.10 -9.86
N ASP A 206 -20.57 -14.05 -10.00
CA ASP A 206 -21.19 -13.45 -11.18
C ASP A 206 -20.83 -11.95 -11.24
N PRO A 207 -20.46 -11.39 -12.40
CA PRO A 207 -20.16 -9.96 -12.55
C PRO A 207 -21.27 -9.02 -12.07
N ALA A 208 -22.53 -9.48 -12.01
CA ALA A 208 -23.66 -8.72 -11.52
C ALA A 208 -23.90 -8.87 -9.99
N ASP A 209 -23.25 -9.81 -9.31
CA ASP A 209 -23.39 -10.00 -7.86
C ASP A 209 -22.45 -9.06 -7.08
N LEU A 210 -23.01 -7.92 -6.66
CA LEU A 210 -22.31 -6.86 -5.93
C LEU A 210 -22.56 -6.88 -4.41
N ARG A 211 -23.05 -7.99 -3.86
CA ARG A 211 -23.25 -8.12 -2.41
C ARG A 211 -21.91 -8.00 -1.67
N PRO A 212 -21.87 -7.54 -0.40
CA PRO A 212 -20.61 -7.49 0.34
C PRO A 212 -19.99 -8.88 0.50
N VAL A 213 -18.67 -8.94 0.46
CA VAL A 213 -17.89 -10.13 0.81
C VAL A 213 -17.80 -10.19 2.32
N ALA A 214 -18.40 -11.23 2.92
CA ALA A 214 -18.39 -11.49 4.35
C ALA A 214 -17.66 -12.82 4.58
N VAL A 215 -16.40 -12.73 4.99
CA VAL A 215 -15.54 -13.88 5.31
C VAL A 215 -14.89 -13.59 6.64
N ASP A 216 -14.81 -14.60 7.52
CA ASP A 216 -14.08 -14.50 8.77
C ASP A 216 -12.57 -14.48 8.46
N THR A 217 -11.94 -13.32 8.63
CA THR A 217 -10.54 -13.09 8.27
C THR A 217 -9.74 -12.45 9.39
N PRO A 218 -8.42 -12.64 9.44
CA PRO A 218 -7.55 -11.87 10.33
C PRO A 218 -7.70 -10.36 10.11
N SER A 219 -7.50 -9.59 11.18
CA SER A 219 -7.64 -8.13 11.19
C SER A 219 -6.79 -7.40 10.13
N GLU A 220 -5.69 -8.01 9.70
CA GLU A 220 -4.80 -7.50 8.67
C GLU A 220 -5.45 -7.45 7.28
N ILE A 221 -6.50 -8.26 7.05
CA ILE A 221 -7.20 -8.37 5.77
C ILE A 221 -8.47 -7.50 5.73
N ASP A 222 -9.00 -7.09 6.90
CA ASP A 222 -10.24 -6.32 7.02
C ASP A 222 -10.19 -5.00 6.23
N ALA A 223 -9.04 -4.33 6.20
CA ALA A 223 -8.86 -3.09 5.44
C ALA A 223 -9.05 -3.30 3.93
N ILE A 224 -8.53 -4.41 3.39
CA ILE A 224 -8.66 -4.76 1.97
C ILE A 224 -10.09 -5.15 1.65
N ILE A 225 -10.73 -5.97 2.50
CA ILE A 225 -12.15 -6.34 2.34
C ILE A 225 -13.04 -5.09 2.40
N GLY A 226 -12.77 -4.17 3.32
CA GLY A 226 -13.46 -2.89 3.44
C GLY A 226 -13.35 -2.06 2.16
N ALA A 227 -12.15 -1.96 1.58
CA ALA A 227 -11.94 -1.26 0.32
C ALA A 227 -12.70 -1.91 -0.85
N ILE A 228 -12.67 -3.24 -0.96
CA ILE A 228 -13.39 -4.00 -1.99
C ILE A 228 -14.91 -3.83 -1.83
N ASN A 229 -15.43 -3.96 -0.61
CA ASN A 229 -16.85 -3.77 -0.31
C ASN A 229 -17.30 -2.33 -0.58
N GLY A 230 -16.46 -1.34 -0.30
CA GLY A 230 -16.71 0.06 -0.64
C GLY A 230 -16.79 0.29 -2.16
N LEU A 231 -15.90 -0.35 -2.93
CA LEU A 231 -15.94 -0.29 -4.40
C LEU A 231 -17.19 -0.96 -4.96
N MET A 232 -17.54 -2.17 -4.50
CA MET A 232 -18.74 -2.89 -4.95
C MET A 232 -20.01 -2.09 -4.68
N ARG A 233 -20.11 -1.42 -3.51
CA ARG A 233 -21.25 -0.56 -3.18
C ARG A 233 -21.40 0.61 -4.15
N ARG A 234 -20.31 1.35 -4.40
CA ARG A 234 -20.33 2.47 -5.36
C ARG A 234 -20.69 2.00 -6.77
N LEU A 235 -20.20 0.83 -7.17
CA LEU A 235 -20.54 0.25 -8.46
C LEU A 235 -22.04 -0.14 -8.53
N ALA A 236 -22.59 -0.73 -7.46
CA ALA A 236 -23.99 -1.11 -7.39
C ALA A 236 -24.92 0.11 -7.48
N GLU A 237 -24.59 1.19 -6.75
CA GLU A 237 -25.33 2.46 -6.80
C GLU A 237 -25.34 3.05 -8.22
N ARG A 238 -24.19 3.01 -8.92
CA ARG A 238 -24.06 3.49 -10.30
C ARG A 238 -24.86 2.65 -11.29
N ILE A 239 -24.79 1.33 -11.21
CA ILE A 239 -25.57 0.44 -12.08
C ILE A 239 -27.06 0.65 -11.86
N ALA A 240 -27.51 0.77 -10.60
CA ALA A 240 -28.91 1.03 -10.29
C ALA A 240 -29.39 2.41 -10.78
N ALA A 241 -28.54 3.44 -10.76
CA ALA A 241 -28.84 4.74 -11.35
C ALA A 241 -28.96 4.65 -12.88
N MET A 242 -28.02 3.97 -13.54
CA MET A 242 -28.02 3.76 -14.99
C MET A 242 -29.27 2.99 -15.45
N GLN A 243 -29.65 1.91 -14.75
CA GLN A 243 -30.84 1.13 -15.08
C GLN A 243 -32.12 1.95 -14.96
N ARG A 244 -32.25 2.77 -13.91
CA ARG A 244 -33.39 3.69 -13.74
C ARG A 244 -33.44 4.71 -14.89
N PHE A 245 -32.30 5.33 -15.22
CA PHE A 245 -32.21 6.26 -16.34
C PHE A 245 -32.64 5.64 -17.67
N ILE A 246 -32.17 4.42 -17.99
CA ILE A 246 -32.55 3.71 -19.22
C ILE A 246 -34.05 3.39 -19.23
N ALA A 247 -34.59 2.89 -18.12
CA ALA A 247 -36.01 2.56 -18.00
C ALA A 247 -36.90 3.79 -18.20
N ASP A 248 -36.54 4.91 -17.57
CA ASP A 248 -37.28 6.16 -17.66
C ASP A 248 -37.15 6.77 -19.07
N ALA A 249 -35.95 6.77 -19.67
CA ALA A 249 -35.73 7.22 -21.03
C ALA A 249 -36.58 6.42 -22.04
N ALA A 250 -36.60 5.09 -21.90
CA ALA A 250 -37.42 4.21 -22.74
C ALA A 250 -38.93 4.51 -22.59
N HIS A 251 -39.38 4.77 -21.36
CA HIS A 251 -40.78 5.15 -21.11
C HIS A 251 -41.13 6.50 -21.78
N GLN A 252 -40.28 7.51 -21.58
CA GLN A 252 -40.48 8.84 -22.15
C GLN A 252 -40.41 8.87 -23.67
N MET A 253 -39.64 7.97 -24.30
CA MET A 253 -39.63 7.81 -25.76
C MET A 253 -40.90 7.14 -26.30
N ARG A 254 -41.48 6.17 -25.58
CA ARG A 254 -42.64 5.42 -26.05
C ARG A 254 -43.87 6.30 -26.24
N THR A 255 -44.10 7.27 -25.36
CA THR A 255 -45.27 8.17 -25.43
C THR A 255 -45.33 9.05 -26.70
N PRO A 256 -44.30 9.81 -27.06
CA PRO A 256 -44.32 10.62 -28.27
C PRO A 256 -44.26 9.77 -29.54
N LEU A 257 -43.60 8.61 -29.53
CA LEU A 257 -43.63 7.67 -30.66
C LEU A 257 -45.04 7.14 -30.92
N ALA A 258 -45.76 6.70 -29.88
CA ALA A 258 -47.15 6.27 -30.01
C ALA A 258 -48.07 7.41 -30.51
N ARG A 259 -47.79 8.66 -30.12
CA ARG A 259 -48.52 9.83 -30.62
C ARG A 259 -48.22 10.08 -32.10
N LEU A 260 -46.96 9.91 -32.51
CA LEU A 260 -46.53 9.99 -33.91
C LEU A 260 -47.26 8.96 -34.76
N ASP A 261 -47.28 7.69 -34.33
CA ASP A 261 -47.96 6.61 -35.03
C ASP A 261 -49.46 6.91 -35.20
N ALA A 262 -50.14 7.33 -34.13
CA ALA A 262 -51.55 7.69 -34.18
C ALA A 262 -51.83 8.88 -35.12
N GLN A 263 -50.95 9.89 -35.15
CA GLN A 263 -51.10 11.03 -36.06
C GLN A 263 -50.88 10.64 -37.53
N ILE A 264 -49.98 9.70 -37.81
CA ILE A 264 -49.74 9.17 -39.16
C ILE A 264 -50.98 8.39 -39.65
N GLU A 265 -51.55 7.52 -38.83
CA GLU A 265 -52.80 6.78 -39.17
C GLU A 265 -53.96 7.74 -39.43
N LEU A 266 -54.09 8.77 -38.59
CA LEU A 266 -55.07 9.82 -38.72
C LEU A 266 -54.86 10.64 -40.00
N LEU A 267 -53.63 10.95 -40.40
CA LEU A 267 -53.36 11.65 -41.66
C LEU A 267 -53.78 10.83 -42.89
N GLY A 268 -53.55 9.52 -42.88
CA GLY A 268 -53.87 8.63 -44.00
C GLY A 268 -55.37 8.49 -44.30
N SER A 269 -56.23 8.82 -43.34
CA SER A 269 -57.70 8.70 -43.44
C SER A 269 -58.43 10.04 -43.61
N GLU A 270 -57.72 11.18 -43.63
CA GLU A 270 -58.34 12.51 -43.66
C GLU A 270 -58.44 13.06 -45.10
N ALA A 271 -59.67 13.25 -45.56
CA ALA A 271 -59.99 13.74 -46.91
C ALA A 271 -60.19 15.26 -47.00
N ASP A 272 -60.43 15.94 -45.87
CA ASP A 272 -60.61 17.39 -45.82
C ASP A 272 -59.25 18.12 -45.85
N PRO A 273 -58.97 18.97 -46.86
CA PRO A 273 -57.70 19.70 -47.00
C PRO A 273 -57.33 20.55 -45.79
N ALA A 274 -58.31 21.19 -45.12
CA ALA A 274 -58.05 22.07 -43.98
C ALA A 274 -57.64 21.26 -42.74
N ARG A 275 -58.31 20.13 -42.50
CA ARG A 275 -57.95 19.19 -41.43
C ARG A 275 -56.65 18.45 -41.72
N HIS A 276 -56.37 18.16 -42.98
CA HIS A 276 -55.12 17.54 -43.40
C HIS A 276 -53.92 18.46 -43.08
N ALA A 277 -54.02 19.76 -43.40
CA ALA A 277 -53.00 20.74 -43.06
C ALA A 277 -52.78 20.86 -41.53
N ALA A 278 -53.86 20.95 -40.76
CA ALA A 278 -53.78 21.01 -39.29
C ALA A 278 -53.14 19.75 -38.68
N ARG A 279 -53.44 18.55 -39.21
CA ARG A 279 -52.81 17.29 -38.77
C ARG A 279 -51.34 17.23 -39.15
N LEU A 280 -50.96 17.72 -40.33
CA LEU A 280 -49.56 17.79 -40.74
C LEU A 280 -48.74 18.72 -39.83
N ASP A 281 -49.32 19.84 -39.40
CA ASP A 281 -48.67 20.74 -38.43
C ASP A 281 -48.55 20.10 -37.03
N ALA A 282 -49.57 19.36 -36.59
CA ALA A 282 -49.49 18.57 -35.35
C ALA A 282 -48.40 17.48 -35.41
N LEU A 283 -48.23 16.84 -36.58
CA LEU A 283 -47.16 15.87 -36.85
C LEU A 283 -45.78 16.52 -36.77
N ARG A 284 -45.60 17.67 -37.42
CA ARG A 284 -44.35 18.45 -37.35
C ARG A 284 -44.00 18.85 -35.92
N ALA A 285 -44.99 19.31 -35.15
CA ALA A 285 -44.81 19.65 -33.75
C ALA A 285 -44.38 18.43 -32.91
N THR A 286 -45.00 17.26 -33.14
CA THR A 286 -44.64 16.03 -32.43
C THR A 286 -43.22 15.54 -32.80
N CYS A 287 -42.81 15.65 -34.07
CA CYS A 287 -41.43 15.38 -34.49
C CYS A 287 -40.42 16.32 -33.82
N ALA A 288 -40.73 17.62 -33.73
CA ALA A 288 -39.88 18.59 -33.04
C ALA A 288 -39.75 18.26 -31.53
N ASP A 289 -40.85 17.82 -30.90
CA ASP A 289 -40.83 17.36 -29.50
C ASP A 289 -39.97 16.11 -29.30
N VAL A 290 -40.01 15.13 -30.21
CA VAL A 290 -39.12 13.96 -30.17
C VAL A 290 -37.66 14.39 -30.31
N GLY A 291 -37.34 15.27 -31.25
CA GLY A 291 -35.99 15.79 -31.46
C GLY A 291 -35.45 16.54 -30.22
N ARG A 292 -36.32 17.31 -29.55
CA ARG A 292 -35.97 17.97 -28.29
C ARG A 292 -35.72 16.97 -27.17
N LEU A 293 -36.56 15.94 -27.05
CA LEU A 293 -36.42 14.92 -26.02
C LEU A 293 -35.13 14.09 -26.19
N THR A 294 -34.80 13.70 -27.42
CA THR A 294 -33.53 13.00 -27.71
C THR A 294 -32.32 13.88 -27.42
N GLY A 295 -32.37 15.17 -27.78
CA GLY A 295 -31.33 16.13 -27.42
C GLY A 295 -31.13 16.23 -25.91
N GLN A 296 -32.23 16.32 -25.14
CA GLN A 296 -32.19 16.39 -23.68
C GLN A 296 -31.64 15.12 -23.02
N LEU A 297 -32.01 13.94 -23.54
CA LEU A 297 -31.46 12.66 -23.06
C LEU A 297 -29.96 12.54 -23.34
N LEU A 298 -29.52 12.96 -24.53
CA LEU A 298 -28.11 12.96 -24.90
C LEU A 298 -27.31 13.94 -24.05
N ASN A 299 -27.83 15.16 -23.85
CA ASN A 299 -27.20 16.15 -22.98
C ASN A 299 -27.09 15.64 -21.54
N HIS A 300 -28.14 15.04 -20.99
CA HIS A 300 -28.12 14.46 -19.66
C HIS A 300 -27.05 13.36 -19.54
N ALA A 301 -27.00 12.42 -20.50
CA ALA A 301 -25.99 11.37 -20.52
C ALA A 301 -24.56 11.92 -20.65
N MET A 302 -24.37 12.95 -21.49
CA MET A 302 -23.09 13.62 -21.66
C MET A 302 -22.66 14.34 -20.39
N VAL A 303 -23.56 15.08 -19.74
CA VAL A 303 -23.27 15.80 -18.49
C VAL A 303 -22.85 14.83 -17.39
N ILE A 304 -23.60 13.74 -17.17
CA ILE A 304 -23.26 12.70 -16.18
C ILE A 304 -21.87 12.13 -16.46
N HIS A 305 -21.60 11.75 -17.72
CA HIS A 305 -20.29 11.18 -18.06
C HIS A 305 -19.15 12.19 -17.89
N ARG A 306 -19.39 13.45 -18.26
CA ARG A 306 -18.38 14.50 -18.25
C ARG A 306 -18.01 14.94 -16.85
N THR A 307 -18.99 15.05 -15.95
CA THR A 307 -18.75 15.38 -14.54
C THR A 307 -17.96 14.30 -13.79
N GLU A 308 -17.90 13.07 -14.31
CA GLU A 308 -17.09 12.00 -13.74
C GLU A 308 -15.66 11.93 -14.29
N VAL A 309 -15.44 12.34 -15.53
CA VAL A 309 -14.18 12.06 -16.27
C VAL A 309 -13.34 13.32 -16.49
N VAL A 310 -13.95 14.50 -16.55
CA VAL A 310 -13.24 15.75 -16.83
C VAL A 310 -12.80 16.40 -15.52
N PRO A 311 -11.49 16.66 -15.33
CA PRO A 311 -11.01 17.39 -14.17
C PRO A 311 -11.56 18.82 -14.19
N LEU A 312 -12.04 19.29 -13.03
CA LEU A 312 -12.53 20.65 -12.86
C LEU A 312 -11.38 21.64 -13.07
N GLN A 313 -11.65 22.75 -13.77
CA GLN A 313 -10.68 23.81 -14.04
C GLN A 313 -11.22 25.14 -13.50
N PRO A 314 -10.36 26.12 -13.20
CA PRO A 314 -10.83 27.45 -12.82
C PRO A 314 -11.64 28.09 -13.96
N VAL A 315 -12.92 28.39 -13.71
CA VAL A 315 -13.81 29.08 -14.65
C VAL A 315 -14.45 30.30 -14.00
N GLU A 316 -14.60 31.38 -14.76
CA GLU A 316 -15.29 32.59 -14.34
C GLU A 316 -16.80 32.47 -14.61
N LEU A 317 -17.59 32.45 -13.54
CA LEU A 317 -19.04 32.22 -13.62
C LEU A 317 -19.78 33.36 -14.33
N VAL A 318 -19.30 34.60 -14.21
CA VAL A 318 -19.82 35.76 -14.95
C VAL A 318 -19.64 35.57 -16.46
N GLY A 319 -18.50 35.02 -16.90
CA GLY A 319 -18.24 34.73 -18.30
C GLY A 319 -19.21 33.68 -18.86
N ILE A 320 -19.44 32.61 -18.10
CA ILE A 320 -20.45 31.58 -18.45
C ILE A 320 -21.84 32.21 -18.55
N ALA A 321 -22.24 33.00 -17.56
CA ALA A 321 -23.57 33.60 -17.53
C ALA A 321 -23.82 34.48 -18.76
N LYS A 322 -22.85 35.32 -19.13
CA LYS A 322 -22.92 36.17 -20.34
C LYS A 322 -22.99 35.36 -21.62
N GLU A 323 -22.22 34.28 -21.75
CA GLU A 323 -22.23 33.43 -22.94
C GLU A 323 -23.58 32.73 -23.13
N VAL A 324 -24.15 32.20 -22.05
CA VAL A 324 -25.47 31.54 -22.11
C VAL A 324 -26.56 32.56 -22.40
N LEU A 325 -26.56 33.71 -21.72
CA LEU A 325 -27.50 34.80 -21.97
C LEU A 325 -27.46 35.27 -23.43
N GLY A 326 -26.27 35.40 -24.03
CA GLY A 326 -26.12 35.76 -25.45
C GLY A 326 -26.78 34.77 -26.42
N ARG A 327 -26.92 33.49 -26.03
CA ARG A 327 -27.66 32.48 -26.81
C ARG A 327 -29.16 32.50 -26.51
N THR A 328 -29.56 32.93 -25.31
CA THR A 328 -30.95 32.92 -24.84
C THR A 328 -31.74 34.18 -25.26
N ILE A 329 -31.10 35.35 -25.36
CA ILE A 329 -31.74 36.62 -25.73
C ILE A 329 -32.55 36.54 -27.03
N PRO A 330 -32.05 35.97 -28.15
CA PRO A 330 -32.83 35.87 -29.39
C PRO A 330 -34.12 35.05 -29.26
N LEU A 331 -34.18 34.11 -28.30
CA LEU A 331 -35.36 33.30 -28.01
C LEU A 331 -36.35 34.05 -27.10
N ALA A 332 -35.86 34.97 -26.26
CA ALA A 332 -36.66 35.82 -25.39
C ALA A 332 -37.30 36.98 -26.16
N ASP A 333 -36.58 37.60 -27.11
CA ASP A 333 -37.11 38.64 -28.01
C ASP A 333 -38.30 38.12 -28.83
N ALA A 334 -38.27 36.85 -29.26
CA ALA A 334 -39.38 36.21 -29.95
C ALA A 334 -40.64 36.02 -29.07
N ARG A 335 -40.52 36.20 -27.75
CA ARG A 335 -41.58 36.06 -26.75
C ARG A 335 -41.88 37.36 -25.98
N ASP A 336 -41.26 38.47 -26.34
CA ASP A 336 -41.41 39.78 -25.70
C ASP A 336 -41.01 39.81 -24.20
N VAL A 337 -40.00 39.01 -23.83
CA VAL A 337 -39.51 38.90 -22.43
C VAL A 337 -38.22 39.67 -22.25
N ALA A 338 -38.15 40.58 -21.27
CA ALA A 338 -36.93 41.28 -20.92
C ALA A 338 -36.01 40.43 -20.02
N VAL A 339 -34.70 40.45 -20.30
CA VAL A 339 -33.69 39.70 -19.54
C VAL A 339 -32.66 40.67 -18.97
N ALA A 340 -32.59 40.75 -17.64
CA ALA A 340 -31.63 41.56 -16.91
C ALA A 340 -30.47 40.71 -16.37
N PHE A 341 -29.24 41.26 -16.42
CA PHE A 341 -28.07 40.65 -15.81
C PHE A 341 -27.42 41.64 -14.84
N ASP A 342 -27.21 41.19 -13.61
CA ASP A 342 -26.51 41.95 -12.57
C ASP A 342 -25.38 41.12 -11.94
N SER A 343 -24.33 41.78 -11.44
CA SER A 343 -23.19 41.10 -10.85
C SER A 343 -22.45 41.97 -9.85
N ASP A 344 -22.57 41.63 -8.58
CA ASP A 344 -21.78 42.22 -7.48
C ASP A 344 -20.35 41.66 -7.40
N ALA A 345 -20.05 40.62 -8.20
CA ALA A 345 -18.77 39.92 -8.18
C ALA A 345 -18.18 39.78 -9.59
N PRO A 346 -17.49 40.80 -10.12
CA PRO A 346 -16.98 40.80 -11.50
C PRO A 346 -15.98 39.67 -11.79
N HIS A 347 -15.34 39.09 -10.76
CA HIS A 347 -14.41 37.96 -10.87
C HIS A 347 -14.80 36.80 -9.94
N ALA A 348 -15.93 36.17 -10.24
CA ALA A 348 -16.44 35.01 -9.53
C ALA A 348 -15.84 33.70 -10.09
N TRP A 349 -14.72 33.25 -9.51
CA TRP A 349 -14.02 32.04 -9.93
C TRP A 349 -14.50 30.81 -9.16
N ILE A 350 -14.76 29.72 -9.88
CA ILE A 350 -15.09 28.40 -9.33
C ILE A 350 -14.28 27.33 -10.06
N ASP A 351 -14.04 26.18 -9.43
CA ASP A 351 -13.48 25.03 -10.13
C ASP A 351 -14.64 24.25 -10.78
N GLY A 352 -14.65 24.21 -12.12
CA GLY A 352 -15.73 23.61 -12.88
C GLY A 352 -15.41 23.18 -14.30
N ASP A 353 -16.37 22.51 -14.92
CA ASP A 353 -16.40 22.24 -16.36
C ASP A 353 -17.37 23.24 -17.02
N ALA A 354 -16.83 24.12 -17.85
CA ALA A 354 -17.59 25.20 -18.48
C ALA A 354 -18.81 24.69 -19.26
N ILE A 355 -18.69 23.56 -19.95
CA ILE A 355 -19.79 22.99 -20.76
C ILE A 355 -20.94 22.51 -19.87
N SER A 356 -20.64 21.78 -18.79
CA SER A 356 -21.65 21.31 -17.84
C SER A 356 -22.36 22.47 -17.14
N LEU A 357 -21.61 23.52 -16.77
CA LEU A 357 -22.16 24.73 -16.16
C LEU A 357 -23.04 25.55 -17.12
N GLN A 358 -22.62 25.68 -18.39
CA GLN A 358 -23.45 26.28 -19.44
C GLN A 358 -24.77 25.54 -19.61
N GLU A 359 -24.74 24.21 -19.61
CA GLU A 359 -25.93 23.37 -19.74
C GLU A 359 -26.85 23.51 -18.51
N ALA A 360 -26.31 23.55 -17.30
CA ALA A 360 -27.10 23.78 -16.09
C ALA A 360 -27.82 25.14 -16.17
N LEU A 361 -27.10 26.21 -16.49
CA LEU A 361 -27.69 27.55 -16.59
C LEU A 361 -28.73 27.64 -17.72
N SER A 362 -28.44 27.04 -18.88
CA SER A 362 -29.38 26.95 -20.01
C SER A 362 -30.68 26.25 -19.60
N ASN A 363 -30.60 25.16 -18.83
CA ASN A 363 -31.77 24.46 -18.32
C ASN A 363 -32.59 25.31 -17.33
N VAL A 364 -31.93 26.07 -16.45
CA VAL A 364 -32.62 26.99 -15.53
C VAL A 364 -33.32 28.12 -16.30
N LEU A 365 -32.62 28.77 -17.23
CA LEU A 365 -33.18 29.86 -18.06
C LEU A 365 -34.32 29.38 -18.96
N HIS A 366 -34.20 28.18 -19.54
CA HIS A 366 -35.27 27.60 -20.34
C HIS A 366 -36.53 27.33 -19.50
N ASN A 367 -36.37 26.88 -18.26
CA ASN A 367 -37.50 26.71 -17.34
C ASN A 367 -38.14 28.06 -16.97
N ALA A 368 -37.33 29.09 -16.71
CA ALA A 368 -37.82 30.45 -16.46
C ALA A 368 -38.63 30.98 -17.66
N LEU A 369 -38.14 30.81 -18.90
CA LEU A 369 -38.85 31.23 -20.12
C LEU A 369 -40.15 30.46 -20.41
N LEU A 370 -40.28 29.23 -19.90
CA LEU A 370 -41.45 28.38 -20.12
C LEU A 370 -42.52 28.56 -19.04
N HIS A 371 -42.11 28.88 -17.81
CA HIS A 371 -42.98 28.89 -16.64
C HIS A 371 -43.19 30.28 -16.02
N GLY A 372 -42.34 31.25 -16.36
CA GLY A 372 -42.52 32.65 -16.02
C GLY A 372 -43.75 33.27 -16.69
N HIS A 373 -44.22 34.37 -16.14
CA HIS A 373 -45.14 35.29 -16.82
C HIS A 373 -44.33 36.27 -17.68
N ALA A 374 -44.89 36.78 -18.77
CA ALA A 374 -44.13 37.26 -19.94
C ALA A 374 -43.29 38.55 -19.78
N ASP A 375 -42.94 39.00 -18.58
CA ASP A 375 -42.43 40.36 -18.38
C ASP A 375 -40.92 40.42 -18.11
N ASP A 376 -40.37 39.70 -17.10
CA ASP A 376 -38.95 39.85 -16.73
C ASP A 376 -38.28 38.57 -16.18
N ILE A 377 -37.06 38.29 -16.65
CA ILE A 377 -36.11 37.32 -16.06
C ILE A 377 -34.85 38.05 -15.61
N ALA A 378 -34.44 37.87 -14.36
CA ALA A 378 -33.21 38.46 -13.82
C ALA A 378 -32.17 37.38 -13.48
N VAL A 379 -30.93 37.54 -13.95
CA VAL A 379 -29.80 36.70 -13.58
C VAL A 379 -28.81 37.51 -12.77
N SER A 380 -28.49 37.07 -11.55
CA SER A 380 -27.51 37.74 -10.70
C SER A 380 -26.38 36.82 -10.27
N VAL A 381 -25.16 37.36 -10.20
CA VAL A 381 -23.99 36.67 -9.65
C VAL A 381 -23.45 37.45 -8.45
N ALA A 382 -23.43 36.82 -7.28
CA ALA A 382 -22.94 37.40 -6.04
C ALA A 382 -21.87 36.50 -5.41
N THR A 383 -21.00 37.09 -4.59
CA THR A 383 -20.01 36.35 -3.79
C THR A 383 -20.18 36.70 -2.33
N ALA A 384 -20.33 35.69 -1.48
CA ALA A 384 -20.46 35.83 -0.03
C ALA A 384 -19.47 34.90 0.67
N GLY A 385 -18.38 35.48 1.21
CA GLY A 385 -17.31 34.71 1.85
C GLY A 385 -16.64 33.73 0.89
N ASP A 386 -16.72 32.43 1.22
CA ASP A 386 -16.17 31.30 0.45
C ASP A 386 -17.19 30.68 -0.53
N ALA A 387 -18.32 31.35 -0.76
CA ALA A 387 -19.35 30.90 -1.70
C ALA A 387 -19.57 31.90 -2.83
N VAL A 388 -19.79 31.38 -4.03
CA VAL A 388 -20.27 32.12 -5.20
C VAL A 388 -21.68 31.64 -5.50
N THR A 389 -22.62 32.57 -5.65
CA THR A 389 -24.02 32.27 -5.91
C THR A 389 -24.46 32.87 -7.23
N LEU A 390 -25.04 32.05 -8.10
CA LEU A 390 -25.75 32.46 -9.31
C LEU A 390 -27.24 32.26 -9.07
N THR A 391 -28.02 33.32 -9.20
CA THR A 391 -29.48 33.29 -9.02
C THR A 391 -30.17 33.61 -10.34
N VAL A 392 -31.15 32.81 -10.72
CA VAL A 392 -32.07 33.12 -11.82
C VAL A 392 -33.45 33.32 -11.21
N THR A 393 -33.99 34.52 -11.36
CA THR A 393 -35.30 34.92 -10.85
C THR A 393 -36.26 35.13 -12.02
N ASP A 394 -37.44 34.52 -11.92
CA ASP A 394 -38.57 34.73 -12.82
C ASP A 394 -39.80 35.22 -12.03
N ASN A 395 -40.72 35.91 -12.69
CA ASN A 395 -41.97 36.39 -12.10
C ASN A 395 -43.09 35.31 -12.07
N GLY A 396 -42.75 34.05 -12.30
CA GLY A 396 -43.69 32.94 -12.24
C GLY A 396 -44.14 32.62 -10.82
N ARG A 397 -45.24 31.87 -10.73
CA ARG A 397 -45.78 31.33 -9.48
C ARG A 397 -44.86 30.31 -8.79
N GLY A 398 -43.82 29.85 -9.48
CA GLY A 398 -42.80 28.96 -8.94
C GLY A 398 -43.31 27.56 -8.58
N ILE A 399 -42.49 26.86 -7.81
CA ILE A 399 -42.77 25.50 -7.31
C ILE A 399 -43.10 25.60 -5.81
N PRO A 400 -44.21 25.00 -5.33
CA PRO A 400 -44.53 24.96 -3.91
C PRO A 400 -43.39 24.37 -3.07
N ARG A 401 -43.17 24.88 -1.85
CA ARG A 401 -42.01 24.51 -1.01
C ARG A 401 -41.92 23.01 -0.72
N GLU A 402 -43.06 22.35 -0.53
CA GLU A 402 -43.17 20.90 -0.30
C GLU A 402 -42.68 20.03 -1.47
N HIS A 403 -42.49 20.62 -2.64
CA HIS A 403 -42.19 19.93 -3.88
C HIS A 403 -40.76 20.16 -4.40
N TRP A 404 -39.95 20.97 -3.71
CA TRP A 404 -38.58 21.30 -4.13
C TRP A 404 -37.68 20.07 -4.28
N ASP A 405 -37.69 19.16 -3.31
CA ASP A 405 -36.89 17.93 -3.37
C ASP A 405 -37.33 17.00 -4.49
N ALA A 406 -38.63 16.99 -4.81
CA ALA A 406 -39.18 16.17 -5.88
C ALA A 406 -38.84 16.78 -7.26
N ALA A 407 -38.84 18.11 -7.39
CA ALA A 407 -38.53 18.81 -8.63
C ALA A 407 -37.09 18.59 -9.12
N LEU A 408 -36.17 18.27 -8.21
CA LEU A 408 -34.77 17.94 -8.52
C LEU A 408 -34.58 16.47 -8.96
N ARG A 409 -35.60 15.62 -8.88
CA ARG A 409 -35.50 14.22 -9.30
C ARG A 409 -35.72 14.10 -10.81
N PRO A 410 -34.96 13.24 -11.51
CA PRO A 410 -35.17 12.98 -12.93
C PRO A 410 -36.62 12.60 -13.24
N PHE A 411 -37.15 13.15 -14.33
CA PHE A 411 -38.46 12.84 -14.91
C PHE A 411 -39.67 13.21 -14.04
N VAL A 412 -39.48 13.88 -12.91
CA VAL A 412 -40.56 14.42 -12.09
C VAL A 412 -41.03 15.76 -12.66
N ARG A 413 -42.35 15.96 -12.74
CA ARG A 413 -42.97 17.18 -13.27
C ARG A 413 -44.01 17.70 -12.30
N ILE A 414 -43.83 18.93 -11.86
CA ILE A 414 -44.67 19.56 -10.85
C ILE A 414 -45.30 20.80 -11.47
N ALA A 415 -46.63 20.82 -11.55
CA ALA A 415 -47.37 21.97 -11.98
C ALA A 415 -47.48 22.99 -10.83
N PRO A 416 -47.79 24.26 -11.13
CA PRO A 416 -47.86 25.31 -10.12
C PRO A 416 -48.99 25.15 -9.09
N ASP A 417 -49.95 24.27 -9.35
CA ASP A 417 -51.02 23.87 -8.43
C ASP A 417 -50.67 22.59 -7.64
N GLY A 418 -49.43 22.09 -7.78
CA GLY A 418 -48.96 20.84 -7.16
C GLY A 418 -49.31 19.56 -7.94
N SER A 419 -50.01 19.66 -9.08
CA SER A 419 -50.41 18.48 -9.88
C SER A 419 -49.31 18.00 -10.85
N GLU A 420 -49.34 16.73 -11.26
CA GLU A 420 -48.44 16.23 -12.32
C GLU A 420 -48.86 16.73 -13.71
N ARG A 421 -47.91 17.30 -14.47
CA ARG A 421 -48.16 17.83 -15.83
C ARG A 421 -47.63 16.90 -16.93
N ARG A 422 -48.37 16.80 -18.05
CA ARG A 422 -48.00 15.97 -19.22
C ARG A 422 -47.02 16.62 -20.22
N THR A 423 -46.68 17.90 -20.08
CA THR A 423 -45.87 18.65 -21.07
C THR A 423 -44.51 19.06 -20.49
N GLY A 424 -43.42 18.90 -21.25
CA GLY A 424 -42.01 19.04 -20.80
C GLY A 424 -41.35 17.68 -20.58
N SER A 425 -40.03 17.60 -20.33
CA SER A 425 -39.34 16.30 -20.09
C SER A 425 -39.17 15.96 -18.62
N GLY A 426 -39.09 16.96 -17.73
CA GLY A 426 -38.79 16.76 -16.30
C GLY A 426 -37.30 16.48 -16.01
N LEU A 427 -36.42 16.73 -16.99
CA LEU A 427 -34.97 16.46 -16.85
C LEU A 427 -34.16 17.69 -16.47
N GLY A 428 -34.62 18.90 -16.79
CA GLY A 428 -33.81 20.11 -16.67
C GLY A 428 -33.25 20.35 -15.28
N LEU A 429 -34.11 20.38 -14.25
CA LEU A 429 -33.67 20.62 -12.85
C LEU A 429 -32.88 19.44 -12.27
N ALA A 430 -33.09 18.22 -12.76
CA ALA A 430 -32.29 17.06 -12.37
C ALA A 430 -30.86 17.15 -12.92
N ILE A 431 -30.70 17.60 -14.18
CA ILE A 431 -29.38 17.90 -14.77
C ILE A 431 -28.66 18.97 -13.95
N VAL A 432 -29.38 20.05 -13.58
CA VAL A 432 -28.83 21.12 -12.73
C VAL A 432 -28.34 20.55 -11.40
N GLN A 433 -29.14 19.71 -10.72
CA GLN A 433 -28.72 19.09 -9.47
C GLN A 433 -27.44 18.26 -9.62
N GLU A 434 -27.33 17.48 -10.69
CA GLU A 434 -26.18 16.61 -10.92
C GLU A 434 -24.91 17.42 -11.24
N VAL A 435 -25.03 18.48 -12.05
CA VAL A 435 -23.94 19.44 -12.27
C VAL A 435 -23.51 20.07 -10.95
N MET A 436 -24.44 20.58 -10.15
CA MET A 436 -24.11 21.21 -8.87
C MET A 436 -23.37 20.27 -7.93
N LYS A 437 -23.85 19.03 -7.77
CA LYS A 437 -23.20 18.02 -6.91
C LYS A 437 -21.78 17.71 -7.36
N ALA A 438 -21.56 17.55 -8.67
CA ALA A 438 -20.24 17.27 -9.20
C ALA A 438 -19.24 18.42 -9.05
N HIS A 439 -19.74 19.66 -8.91
CA HIS A 439 -18.95 20.86 -8.69
C HIS A 439 -18.83 21.21 -7.18
N GLY A 440 -19.24 20.31 -6.29
CA GLY A 440 -19.22 20.55 -4.84
C GLY A 440 -20.19 21.64 -4.36
N GLY A 441 -21.15 22.02 -5.20
CA GLY A 441 -22.15 23.04 -4.93
C GLY A 441 -23.54 22.49 -4.58
N SER A 442 -24.50 23.39 -4.41
CA SER A 442 -25.90 23.06 -4.12
C SER A 442 -26.87 23.90 -4.94
N VAL A 443 -27.98 23.27 -5.33
CA VAL A 443 -29.13 23.97 -5.93
C VAL A 443 -30.19 24.18 -4.86
N GLY A 444 -30.73 25.38 -4.79
CA GLY A 444 -31.83 25.76 -3.92
C GLY A 444 -32.90 26.55 -4.67
N PHE A 445 -33.98 26.82 -3.97
CA PHE A 445 -35.10 27.62 -4.47
C PHE A 445 -35.45 28.70 -3.45
N ALA A 446 -35.93 29.84 -3.91
CA ALA A 446 -36.38 30.93 -3.06
C ALA A 446 -37.60 31.64 -3.66
N PHE A 447 -38.40 32.24 -2.79
CA PHE A 447 -39.43 33.21 -3.18
C PHE A 447 -38.90 34.59 -2.77
N PRO A 448 -38.44 35.42 -3.71
CA PRO A 448 -37.92 36.75 -3.40
C PRO A 448 -39.00 37.63 -2.74
N PRO A 449 -38.62 38.59 -1.88
CA PRO A 449 -39.57 39.53 -1.28
C PRO A 449 -40.34 40.36 -2.31
N GLU A 450 -39.73 40.60 -3.46
CA GLU A 450 -40.25 41.39 -4.58
C GLU A 450 -41.25 40.60 -5.45
N GLY A 451 -41.45 39.31 -5.14
CA GLY A 451 -42.31 38.40 -5.89
C GLY A 451 -41.54 37.47 -6.83
N GLY A 452 -42.26 36.50 -7.40
CA GLY A 452 -41.69 35.53 -8.34
C GLY A 452 -41.03 34.31 -7.67
N PHE A 453 -40.19 33.61 -8.44
CA PHE A 453 -39.49 32.40 -8.06
C PHE A 453 -38.02 32.49 -8.46
N ALA A 454 -37.13 32.04 -7.59
CA ALA A 454 -35.70 32.07 -7.82
C ALA A 454 -35.09 30.67 -7.69
N VAL A 455 -34.28 30.30 -8.68
CA VAL A 455 -33.39 29.14 -8.62
C VAL A 455 -32.00 29.62 -8.25
N VAL A 456 -31.45 29.09 -7.16
CA VAL A 456 -30.19 29.56 -6.55
C VAL A 456 -29.14 28.46 -6.69
N LEU A 457 -28.07 28.73 -7.44
CA LEU A 457 -26.93 27.84 -7.62
C LEU A 457 -25.76 28.34 -6.78
N THR A 458 -25.37 27.59 -5.76
CA THR A 458 -24.28 27.98 -4.84
C THR A 458 -23.07 27.07 -5.03
N PHE A 459 -21.91 27.66 -5.24
CA PHE A 459 -20.64 26.99 -5.51
C PHE A 459 -19.58 27.36 -4.47
N PRO A 460 -18.64 26.46 -4.15
CA PRO A 460 -17.45 26.82 -3.41
C PRO A 460 -16.57 27.75 -4.27
N ARG A 461 -16.11 28.84 -3.67
CA ARG A 461 -15.26 29.82 -4.35
C ARG A 461 -13.86 29.24 -4.56
N ALA A 462 -13.37 29.26 -5.80
CA ALA A 462 -11.98 28.96 -6.10
C ALA A 462 -11.12 30.20 -5.86
N GLN A 463 -10.06 30.07 -5.05
CA GLN A 463 -9.05 31.12 -4.93
C GLN A 463 -8.11 31.03 -6.14
N ARG A 464 -8.25 31.96 -7.09
CA ARG A 464 -7.27 32.08 -8.16
C ARG A 464 -5.94 32.52 -7.55
N VAL A 465 -4.92 31.66 -7.59
CA VAL A 465 -3.55 32.06 -7.29
C VAL A 465 -3.14 33.11 -8.32
N ALA A 466 -2.86 34.34 -7.88
CA ALA A 466 -2.45 35.43 -8.75
C ALA A 466 -1.17 35.04 -9.51
N GLY A 467 -1.26 34.85 -10.84
CA GLY A 467 -0.09 34.56 -11.68
C GLY A 467 -0.33 33.63 -12.89
N GLN A 468 -1.49 32.98 -13.01
CA GLN A 468 -1.75 32.08 -14.15
C GLN A 468 -2.42 32.84 -15.31
N PRO A 469 -1.82 32.86 -16.52
CA PRO A 469 -2.33 33.65 -17.63
C PRO A 469 -3.68 33.14 -18.13
N ASP A 470 -4.46 34.07 -18.66
CA ASP A 470 -5.78 33.83 -19.25
C ASP A 470 -5.67 32.83 -20.42
N PRO A 471 -6.38 31.67 -20.41
CA PRO A 471 -6.37 30.74 -21.52
C PRO A 471 -6.90 31.35 -22.82
N ALA A 472 -7.69 32.44 -22.74
CA ALA A 472 -8.13 33.18 -23.92
C ALA A 472 -6.99 33.93 -24.64
N MET A 473 -5.94 34.35 -23.92
CA MET A 473 -4.78 35.04 -24.52
C MET A 473 -3.81 34.10 -25.27
N THR A 474 -3.96 32.78 -25.15
CA THR A 474 -3.02 31.82 -25.78
C THR A 474 -3.43 31.43 -27.20
N ARG A 475 -4.67 31.73 -27.65
CA ARG A 475 -5.15 31.35 -28.99
C ARG A 475 -4.79 32.33 -30.12
N ASP A 476 -4.32 33.53 -29.79
CA ASP A 476 -4.20 34.64 -30.76
C ASP A 476 -2.76 35.05 -31.11
N ARG A 477 -1.78 34.15 -30.95
CA ARG A 477 -0.44 34.37 -31.53
C ARG A 477 -0.39 33.78 -32.94
N PRO A 478 -0.30 34.60 -34.00
CA PRO A 478 0.07 34.09 -35.30
C PRO A 478 1.51 33.58 -35.21
N THR A 479 1.70 32.33 -35.58
CA THR A 479 3.01 31.74 -35.85
C THR A 479 3.67 32.55 -36.95
N ALA A 480 4.75 33.27 -36.60
CA ALA A 480 5.70 33.84 -37.54
C ALA A 480 6.68 32.77 -38.03
#